data_AF-A0A2T1DW76-F1
#
_entry.id   AF-A0A2T1DW76-F1
#
_cell.length_a   1.000
_cell.length_b   1.000
_cell.length_c   1.000
_cell.angle_alpha   90.00
_cell.angle_beta   90.00
_cell.angle_gamma   90.00
#
_symmetry.space_group_name_H-M   'P 1'
#
loop_
_entity.id
_entity.type
_entity.pdbx_description
1 polymer ?
#
loop_
_entity_poly.entity_id
_entity_poly.type
_entity_poly.pdbx_seq_one_letter_code
_entity_poly.pdbx_strand_id
1 'polypeptide(L)'
;MLSGMKQQVVVGKDGEIEIQTSEPAEGTVVEVIVLVEQDGAETKATQSVPQDATEYLLSTEANRFHLMTAIQNIQAKNKLVNFTPEEWNEEYNLRS
;
A
#
# COMPACT_ATOMS: atom_id res chain seq x y z
N MET A 1 23.70 3.03 -23.80
CA MET A 1 22.78 4.18 -23.72
C MET A 1 22.09 4.08 -22.38
N LEU A 2 22.22 5.09 -21.52
CA LEU A 2 21.62 5.04 -20.19
C LEU A 2 20.12 5.35 -20.32
N SER A 3 19.27 4.36 -20.03
CA SER A 3 17.82 4.48 -20.26
C SER A 3 17.04 5.07 -19.09
N GLY A 4 17.69 5.28 -17.94
CA GLY A 4 17.08 5.84 -16.74
C GLY A 4 18.06 5.91 -15.58
N MET A 5 17.77 6.78 -14.62
CA MET A 5 18.58 7.00 -13.43
C MET A 5 17.66 7.08 -12.20
N LYS A 6 18.00 6.36 -11.14
CA LYS A 6 17.36 6.50 -9.82
C LYS A 6 18.37 7.11 -8.86
N GLN A 7 18.08 8.30 -8.34
CA GLN A 7 18.93 9.02 -7.38
C GLN A 7 18.11 9.31 -6.13
N GLN A 8 18.64 8.94 -4.95
CA GLN A 8 18.08 9.32 -3.66
C GLN A 8 18.96 10.43 -3.07
N VAL A 9 18.36 11.58 -2.79
CA VAL A 9 19.04 12.76 -2.27
C VAL A 9 18.17 13.46 -1.25
N VAL A 10 18.84 14.08 -0.27
CA VAL A 10 18.19 14.94 0.72
C VAL A 10 18.06 16.34 0.13
N VAL A 11 16.89 16.94 0.29
CA VAL A 11 16.60 18.29 -0.20
C VAL A 11 17.51 19.30 0.50
N GLY A 12 18.20 20.13 -0.28
CA GLY A 12 19.13 21.14 0.21
C GLY A 12 18.45 22.38 0.78
N LYS A 13 19.24 23.42 1.05
CA LYS A 13 18.70 24.74 1.42
C LYS A 13 17.81 25.25 0.28
N ASP A 14 16.74 25.95 0.65
CA ASP A 14 15.77 26.55 -0.28
C ASP A 14 15.01 25.56 -1.20
N GLY A 15 15.04 24.26 -0.89
CA GLY A 15 14.26 23.25 -1.64
C GLY A 15 14.96 22.70 -2.88
N GLU A 16 16.26 23.00 -3.05
CA GLU A 16 17.01 22.60 -4.24
C GLU A 16 17.40 21.11 -4.22
N ILE A 17 17.35 20.49 -5.40
CA ILE A 17 17.76 19.10 -5.64
C ILE A 17 18.73 19.09 -6.82
N GLU A 18 19.96 18.65 -6.59
CA GLU A 18 21.00 18.55 -7.63
C GLU A 18 21.03 17.14 -8.23
N ILE A 19 20.82 17.06 -9.55
CA ILE A 19 20.89 15.81 -10.31
C ILE A 19 22.32 15.65 -10.83
N GLN A 20 23.11 14.77 -10.22
CA GLN A 20 24.48 14.52 -10.65
C GLN A 20 24.47 13.44 -11.73
N THR A 21 24.44 13.85 -13.00
CA THR A 21 24.50 12.94 -14.13
C THR A 21 25.68 13.30 -15.04
N SER A 22 26.29 12.28 -15.63
CA SER A 22 27.26 12.46 -16.73
C SER A 22 26.49 12.76 -18.00
N GLU A 23 26.13 14.04 -18.15
CA GLU A 23 25.59 14.76 -19.32
C GLU A 23 24.81 13.92 -20.36
N PRO A 24 23.46 13.99 -20.34
CA PRO A 24 22.72 13.78 -21.58
C PRO A 24 23.16 14.84 -22.60
N ALA A 25 23.49 14.42 -23.83
CA ALA A 25 23.94 15.34 -24.87
C ALA A 25 22.91 16.47 -25.12
N GLU A 26 23.38 17.63 -25.55
CA GLU A 26 22.52 18.77 -25.88
C GLU A 26 21.38 18.33 -26.83
N GLY A 27 20.14 18.73 -26.50
CA GLY A 27 18.93 18.35 -27.25
C GLY A 27 18.26 17.04 -26.79
N THR A 28 18.78 16.36 -25.76
CA THR A 28 18.13 15.18 -25.19
C THR A 28 16.89 15.55 -24.36
N VAL A 29 15.75 14.93 -24.66
CA VAL A 29 14.53 15.05 -23.85
C VAL A 29 14.65 14.14 -22.63
N VAL A 30 14.48 14.71 -21.43
CA VAL A 30 14.56 13.99 -20.16
C VAL A 30 13.25 14.18 -19.39
N GLU A 31 12.73 13.10 -18.83
CA GLU A 31 11.63 13.11 -17.87
C GLU A 31 12.19 12.98 -16.45
N VAL A 32 11.76 13.85 -15.54
CA VAL A 32 12.17 13.83 -14.13
C VAL A 32 10.96 13.48 -13.27
N ILE A 33 11.08 12.40 -12.50
CA ILE A 33 10.05 11.97 -11.54
C ILE A 33 10.59 12.21 -10.12
N VAL A 34 9.95 13.10 -9.38
CA VAL A 34 10.31 13.40 -7.98
C VAL A 34 9.36 12.64 -7.06
N LEU A 35 9.91 11.72 -6.26
CA LEU A 35 9.17 11.02 -5.20
C LEU A 35 9.69 11.51 -3.85
N VAL A 36 8.80 12.08 -3.04
CA VAL A 36 9.12 12.47 -1.68
C VAL A 36 8.91 11.26 -0.79
N GLU A 37 9.98 10.77 -0.15
CA GLU A 37 9.86 9.79 0.93
C GLU A 37 9.11 10.45 2.08
N GLN A 38 7.97 9.90 2.44
CA GLN A 38 7.19 10.44 3.52
C GLN A 38 7.36 9.61 4.77
N ASP A 39 8.19 10.11 5.68
CA ASP A 39 8.25 9.63 7.04
C ASP A 39 6.99 10.09 7.79
N GLY A 40 5.92 9.29 7.72
CA GLY A 40 4.86 9.17 8.74
C GLY A 40 4.10 10.42 9.23
N ALA A 41 4.39 11.62 8.75
CA ALA A 41 3.85 12.88 9.27
C ALA A 41 3.09 13.63 8.18
N GLU A 42 1.79 13.32 8.11
CA GLU A 42 0.71 14.26 7.85
C GLU A 42 0.89 15.28 6.70
N THR A 43 0.84 14.80 5.46
CA THR A 43 0.26 15.60 4.37
C THR A 43 -1.03 14.95 3.87
N LYS A 44 -2.16 15.54 4.29
CA LYS A 44 -3.51 15.25 3.80
C LYS A 44 -3.67 15.73 2.35
N ALA A 45 -2.99 15.09 1.41
CA ALA A 45 -3.37 15.04 0.01
C ALA A 45 -2.50 13.99 -0.67
N THR A 46 -3.11 12.90 -1.12
CA THR A 46 -2.48 11.90 -2.00
C THR A 46 -1.31 11.13 -1.39
N GLN A 47 -1.51 10.69 -0.15
CA GLN A 47 -0.56 9.89 0.57
C GLN A 47 -1.21 8.63 1.08
N SER A 48 -0.78 7.47 0.57
CA SER A 48 -1.06 6.18 1.18
C SER A 48 -0.31 6.10 2.51
N VAL A 49 -0.78 6.85 3.52
CA VAL A 49 -0.69 6.39 4.90
C VAL A 49 -1.22 4.96 4.84
N PRO A 50 -0.49 3.93 5.34
CA PRO A 50 -1.10 2.62 5.49
C PRO A 50 -2.30 2.84 6.39
N GLN A 51 -3.48 2.93 5.77
CA GLN A 51 -4.72 3.17 6.47
C GLN A 51 -4.80 2.04 7.48
N ASP A 52 -4.94 2.39 8.76
CA ASP A 52 -5.06 1.38 9.79
C ASP A 52 -6.12 0.38 9.34
N ALA A 53 -5.73 -0.90 9.28
CA ALA A 53 -6.57 -1.91 8.67
C ALA A 53 -7.93 -2.00 9.38
N THR A 54 -7.96 -1.70 10.68
CA THR A 54 -9.19 -1.63 11.46
C THR A 54 -10.02 -0.41 11.05
N GLU A 55 -9.41 0.76 10.90
CA GLU A 55 -10.09 1.96 10.41
C GLU A 55 -10.70 1.75 9.01
N TYR A 56 -9.95 1.15 8.09
CA TYR A 56 -10.46 0.81 6.75
C TYR A 56 -11.62 -0.18 6.83
N LEU A 57 -11.44 -1.30 7.56
CA LEU A 57 -12.47 -2.32 7.67
C LEU A 57 -13.73 -1.77 8.34
N LEU A 58 -13.63 -0.84 9.29
CA LEU A 58 -14.78 -0.26 9.98
C LEU A 58 -15.37 0.98 9.30
N SER A 59 -14.82 1.43 8.18
CA SER A 59 -15.24 2.66 7.50
C SER A 59 -16.69 2.62 7.00
N THR A 60 -17.18 1.46 6.56
CA THR A 60 -18.54 1.31 6.00
C THR A 60 -19.51 0.67 6.98
N GLU A 61 -20.80 1.00 6.84
CA GLU A 61 -21.87 0.42 7.67
C GLU A 61 -22.01 -1.10 7.44
N ALA A 62 -21.91 -1.53 6.17
CA ALA A 62 -21.95 -2.94 5.82
C ALA A 62 -20.86 -3.75 6.54
N ASN A 63 -19.62 -3.26 6.55
CA ASN A 63 -18.53 -3.97 7.21
C ASN A 63 -18.71 -4.02 8.73
N ARG A 64 -19.18 -2.94 9.36
CA ARG A 64 -19.51 -2.93 10.80
C ARG A 64 -20.59 -3.96 11.13
N PHE A 65 -21.63 -4.05 10.29
CA PHE A 65 -22.68 -5.04 10.43
C PHE A 65 -22.15 -6.48 10.29
N HIS A 66 -21.30 -6.74 9.30
CA HIS A 66 -20.66 -8.05 9.12
C HIS A 66 -19.84 -8.45 10.35
N LEU A 67 -19.04 -7.53 10.90
CA LEU A 67 -18.24 -7.80 12.09
C LEU A 67 -19.13 -8.14 13.30
N MET A 68 -20.17 -7.34 13.56
CA MET A 68 -21.07 -7.62 14.70
C MET A 68 -21.81 -8.94 14.54
N THR A 69 -22.24 -9.26 13.32
CA THR A 69 -22.90 -10.54 13.02
C THR A 69 -21.94 -11.71 13.25
N ALA A 70 -20.68 -11.59 12.84
CA ALA A 70 -19.67 -12.62 13.07
C ALA A 70 -19.41 -12.86 14.57
N ILE A 71 -19.29 -11.79 15.36
CA ILE A 71 -19.13 -11.88 16.82
C ILE A 71 -20.34 -12.58 17.47
N GLN A 72 -21.56 -12.21 17.07
CA GLN A 72 -22.78 -12.85 17.57
C GLN A 72 -22.85 -14.33 17.22
N ASN A 73 -22.47 -14.71 15.99
CA ASN A 73 -22.42 -16.11 15.56
C ASN A 73 -21.44 -16.94 16.42
N ILE A 74 -20.26 -16.39 16.72
CA ILE A 74 -19.27 -17.03 17.60
C ILE A 74 -19.84 -17.22 19.01
N GLN A 75 -20.41 -16.16 19.60
CA GLN A 75 -20.98 -16.22 20.94
C GLN A 75 -22.15 -17.22 21.04
N ALA A 76 -23.01 -17.24 20.04
CA ALA A 76 -24.14 -18.15 19.95
C ALA A 76 -23.75 -19.57 19.52
N LYS A 77 -22.48 -19.82 19.18
CA LYS A 77 -21.99 -21.06 18.55
C LYS A 77 -22.83 -21.50 17.34
N ASN A 78 -23.34 -20.52 16.58
CA ASN A 78 -24.20 -20.73 15.44
C ASN A 78 -23.45 -20.38 14.15
N LYS A 79 -23.74 -21.09 13.05
CA LYS A 79 -23.12 -20.85 11.73
C LYS A 79 -21.59 -20.89 11.75
N LEU A 80 -21.01 -21.73 12.62
CA LEU A 80 -19.57 -21.99 12.64
C LEU A 80 -19.25 -23.10 11.65
N VAL A 81 -18.21 -22.89 10.84
CA VAL A 81 -17.64 -23.90 9.97
C VAL A 81 -16.28 -24.27 10.57
N ASN A 82 -16.07 -25.55 10.82
CA ASN A 82 -14.79 -26.09 11.26
C ASN A 82 -14.18 -26.84 10.08
N PHE A 83 -12.95 -26.50 9.74
CA PHE A 83 -12.17 -27.21 8.74
C PHE A 83 -10.72 -27.21 9.19
N THR A 84 -9.96 -28.22 8.80
CA THR A 84 -8.50 -28.20 8.94
C THR A 84 -7.87 -27.44 7.77
N PRO A 85 -6.66 -26.88 7.93
CA PRO A 85 -5.93 -26.28 6.82
C PRO A 85 -5.79 -27.22 5.62
N GLU A 86 -5.64 -28.52 5.87
CA GLU A 86 -5.56 -29.56 4.84
C GLU A 86 -6.88 -29.70 4.07
N GLU A 87 -8.03 -29.77 4.77
CA GLU A 87 -9.37 -29.83 4.16
C GLU A 87 -9.64 -28.60 3.27
N TRP A 88 -9.29 -27.40 3.73
CA TRP A 88 -9.43 -26.18 2.95
C TRP A 88 -8.56 -26.18 1.69
N ASN A 89 -7.32 -26.66 1.82
CA ASN A 89 -6.37 -26.73 0.73
C ASN A 89 -6.80 -27.77 -0.33
N GLU A 90 -7.37 -28.89 0.06
CA GLU A 90 -7.90 -29.88 -0.88
C GLU A 90 -9.15 -29.37 -1.61
N GLU A 91 -10.04 -28.66 -0.93
CA GLU A 91 -11.32 -28.23 -1.49
C GLU A 91 -11.21 -27.01 -2.41
N TYR A 92 -10.27 -26.08 -2.14
CA TYR A 92 -10.18 -24.79 -2.84
C TYR A 92 -8.87 -24.52 -3.59
N ASN A 93 -7.87 -25.39 -3.50
CA ASN A 93 -6.59 -25.20 -4.20
C ASN A 93 -6.57 -25.83 -5.62
N LEU A 94 -7.66 -25.66 -6.37
CA LEU A 94 -7.84 -26.18 -7.73
C LEU A 94 -7.09 -25.40 -8.84
N ARG A 95 -6.12 -24.54 -8.51
CA ARG A 95 -5.35 -23.78 -9.50
C ARG A 95 -3.89 -23.60 -9.08
N SER A 96 -3.06 -24.55 -9.49
CA SER A 96 -1.64 -24.28 -9.82
C SER A 96 -1.50 -24.18 -11.34
#